data_AF-Q5V3W7-F1
#
_entry.id   AF-Q5V3W7-F1
#
_cell.length_a   1.000
_cell.length_b   1.000
_cell.length_c   1.000
_cell.angle_alpha   90.00
_cell.angle_beta   90.00
_cell.angle_gamma   90.00
#
_symmetry.space_group_name_H-M   'P 1'
#
loop_
_entity.id
_entity.type
_entity.pdbx_description
1 polymer ?
#
loop_
_entity_poly.entity_id
_entity_poly.type
_entity_poly.pdbx_seq_one_letter_code
_entity_poly.pdbx_strand_id
1 'polypeptide(L)' 'MSGRPLDVLEASLGETVTVQLKGGELFEGELTGYDQHMNLVVEDEDTTIIRGDNVVSITP' A
#
# COMPACT_ATOMS: atom_id res chain seq x y z
N MET A 1 18.99 -3.93 -5.27
CA MET A 1 17.56 -4.12 -4.99
C MET A 1 17.30 -5.61 -4.87
N SER A 2 17.30 -6.17 -3.66
CA SER A 2 16.72 -7.51 -3.49
C SER A 2 15.27 -7.40 -3.94
N GLY A 3 14.81 -8.25 -4.86
CA GLY A 3 13.44 -8.19 -5.40
C GLY A 3 12.39 -8.66 -4.40
N ARG A 4 12.51 -8.26 -3.13
CA ARG A 4 11.56 -8.63 -2.08
C ARG A 4 10.40 -7.65 -2.10
N PRO A 5 9.15 -8.10 -1.89
CA PRO A 5 7.98 -7.23 -1.92
C PRO A 5 8.09 -6.03 -0.97
N LEU A 6 8.63 -6.22 0.24
CA LEU A 6 8.78 -5.15 1.23
C LEU A 6 9.82 -4.10 0.83
N ASP A 7 10.83 -4.46 0.01
CA ASP A 7 11.84 -3.50 -0.46
C ASP A 7 11.22 -2.52 -1.47
N VAL A 8 10.21 -2.96 -2.22
CA VAL A 8 9.44 -2.10 -3.13
C VAL A 8 8.57 -1.15 -2.31
N LEU A 9 7.89 -1.64 -1.26
CA LEU A 9 7.08 -0.78 -0.40
C LEU A 9 7.91 0.26 0.35
N GLU A 10 9.10 -0.10 0.83
CA GLU A 10 10.05 0.86 1.41
C GLU A 10 10.45 1.94 0.40
N ALA A 11 10.71 1.54 -0.85
CA ALA A 11 11.10 2.47 -1.90
C ALA A 11 9.97 3.43 -2.31
N SER A 12 8.71 3.04 -2.10
CA SER A 12 7.52 3.82 -2.42
C SER A 12 6.95 4.59 -1.22
N LEU A 13 7.64 4.60 -0.08
CA LEU A 13 7.23 5.36 1.10
C LEU A 13 7.29 6.86 0.79
N GLY A 14 6.17 7.56 1.01
CA GLY A 14 5.98 8.97 0.65
C GLY A 14 5.63 9.21 -0.83
N GLU A 15 5.37 8.15 -1.59
CA GLU A 15 4.87 8.23 -2.97
C GLU A 15 3.37 7.88 -3.04
N THR A 16 2.68 8.40 -4.06
CA THR A 16 1.28 8.05 -4.32
C THR A 16 1.21 6.65 -4.91
N VAL A 17 0.44 5.77 -4.28
CA VAL A 17 0.25 4.38 -4.71
C VAL A 17 -1.23 4.11 -5.00
N THR A 18 -1.49 3.17 -5.91
CA THR A 18 -2.82 2.59 -6.12
C THR A 18 -2.88 1.18 -5.53
N VAL A 19 -3.81 0.95 -4.61
CA VAL A 19 -4.05 -0.33 -3.93
C VAL A 19 -5.34 -0.94 -4.44
N GLN A 20 -5.27 -2.16 -4.95
CA GLN A 20 -6.45 -2.93 -5.33
C GLN A 20 -6.87 -3.88 -4.20
N LEU A 21 -8.14 -3.84 -3.82
CA LEU A 21 -8.70 -4.68 -2.77
C LEU A 21 -9.48 -5.87 -3.31
N LYS A 22 -9.66 -6.88 -2.45
CA LYS A 22 -10.60 -7.99 -2.67
C LYS A 22 -12.01 -7.42 -2.81
N GLY A 23 -12.59 -7.53 -4.00
CA GLY A 23 -13.85 -6.89 -4.36
C GLY A 23 -13.75 -6.00 -5.59
N GLY A 24 -12.53 -5.68 -6.04
CA GLY A 24 -12.27 -4.87 -7.22
C GLY A 24 -12.25 -3.36 -6.93
N GLU A 25 -12.42 -2.97 -5.67
CA GLU A 25 -12.24 -1.60 -5.21
C GLU A 25 -10.77 -1.18 -5.38
N LEU A 26 -10.56 0.07 -5.78
CA LEU A 26 -9.27 0.71 -5.93
C LEU A 26 -9.19 1.87 -4.94
N PHE A 27 -8.08 1.96 -4.22
CA PHE A 27 -7.77 3.04 -3.30
C PHE A 27 -6.49 3.73 -3.76
N GLU A 28 -6.48 5.05 -3.82
CA GLU A 28 -5.33 5.85 -4.24
C GLU A 28 -4.95 6.80 -3.12
N GLY A 29 -3.65 6.98 -2.87
CA GLY A 29 -3.14 7.94 -1.89
C GLY A 29 -1.66 7.72 -1.59
N GLU A 30 -1.09 8.57 -0.75
CA GLU A 30 0.33 8.51 -0.35
C GLU A 30 0.58 7.35 0.62
N LEU A 31 1.54 6.48 0.33
CA LEU A 31 1.95 5.41 1.24
C LEU A 31 2.81 5.98 2.37
N THR A 32 2.24 6.12 3.57
CA THR A 32 2.94 6.70 4.73
C THR A 32 3.45 5.66 5.72
N GLY A 33 3.06 4.39 5.56
CA GLY A 33 3.57 3.30 6.38
C GLY A 33 3.13 1.92 5.92
N TYR A 34 3.88 0.91 6.33
CA TYR A 34 3.54 -0.49 6.08
C TYR A 34 4.14 -1.43 7.14
N ASP A 35 3.71 -2.69 7.15
CA ASP A 35 4.30 -3.73 8.00
C ASP A 35 4.56 -5.05 7.26
N GLN A 36 5.12 -6.03 7.99
CA GLN A 36 5.42 -7.37 7.46
C GLN A 36 4.19 -8.19 7.03
N HIS A 37 2.98 -7.80 7.45
CA HIS A 37 1.72 -8.40 7.05
C HIS A 37 1.12 -7.73 5.81
N MET A 38 1.82 -6.72 5.26
CA MET A 38 1.35 -5.84 4.19
C MET A 38 0.12 -5.02 4.57
N ASN A 39 -0.06 -4.74 5.87
CA ASN A 39 -0.95 -3.65 6.24
C ASN A 39 -0.34 -2.35 5.73
N LEU A 40 -1.15 -1.47 5.16
CA LEU A 40 -0.71 -0.20 4.58
C LEU A 40 -1.39 0.95 5.33
N VAL A 41 -0.65 2.03 5.52
CA VAL A 41 -1.19 3.33 5.91
C VAL A 41 -1.12 4.20 4.67
N VAL A 42 -2.28 4.64 4.19
CA VAL A 42 -2.41 5.45 2.99
C VAL A 42 -3.12 6.75 3.37
N GLU A 43 -2.58 7.88 2.94
CA GLU A 43 -3.14 9.21 3.18
C GLU A 43 -3.63 9.86 1.88
N ASP A 44 -4.87 10.34 1.91
CA ASP A 44 -5.45 11.23 0.89
C ASP A 44 -6.11 12.42 1.61
N GLU A 45 -7.45 12.49 1.67
CA GLU A 45 -8.14 13.46 2.53
C GLU A 45 -8.08 13.09 4.02
N ASP A 46 -8.11 11.78 4.33
CA ASP A 46 -8.03 11.20 5.67
C ASP A 46 -7.00 10.05 5.70
N THR A 47 -6.43 9.76 6.88
CA THR A 47 -5.54 8.60 7.07
C THR A 47 -6.35 7.29 7.09
N THR A 48 -6.05 6.41 6.15
CA THR A 48 -6.71 5.09 6.01
C THR A 48 -5.72 3.96 6.28
N ILE A 49 -6.12 2.99 7.11
CA ILE A 49 -5.35 1.77 7.33
C ILE A 49 -5.99 0.62 6.54
N ILE A 50 -5.27 0.11 5.54
CA ILE A 50 -5.68 -1.02 4.71
C ILE A 50 -5.07 -2.30 5.28
N ARG A 51 -5.91 -3.31 5.51
CA ARG A 51 -5.46 -4.62 5.99
C ARG A 51 -4.84 -5.43 4.86
N GLY A 52 -3.65 -5.97 5.08
CA GLY A 52 -2.87 -6.67 4.05
C GLY A 52 -3.52 -7.94 3.51
N ASP A 53 -4.35 -8.60 4.31
CA ASP A 53 -5.15 -9.73 3.86
C ASP A 53 -6.28 -9.35 2.90
N ASN A 54 -6.62 -8.06 2.76
CA ASN A 54 -7.56 -7.56 1.76
C ASN A 54 -6.89 -7.03 0.48
N VAL A 55 -5.56 -6.88 0.46
CA VAL A 55 -4.82 -6.36 -0.69
C VAL A 55 -4.62 -7.44 -1.75
N VAL A 56 -4.81 -7.05 -3.02
CA VAL A 56 -4.61 -7.90 -4.21
C VAL A 56 -3.38 -7.45 -4.98
N SER A 57 -3.23 -6.15 -5.22
CA SER A 57 -2.07 -5.56 -5.88
C SER A 57 -1.79 -4.15 -5.35
N ILE A 58 -0.54 -3.73 -5.46
CA ILE A 58 -0.08 -2.38 -5.12
C ILE A 58 0.72 -1.91 -6.33
N THR A 59 0.34 -0.74 -6.87
CA THR A 59 1.03 -0.10 -7.98
C THR A 59 1.61 1.21 -7.47
N PRO A 60 2.93 1.29 -7.29
CA PRO A 60 3.61 2.53 -6.94
C PRO A 60 3.75 3.48 -8.13
#